data_AF-A0A2U9NKT0-F1
#
_entry.id   AF-A0A2U9NKT0-F1
#
_cell.length_a   1.000
_cell.length_b   1.000
_cell.length_c   1.000
_cell.angle_alpha   90.00
_cell.angle_beta   90.00
_cell.angle_gamma   90.00
#
_symmetry.space_group_name_H-M   'P 1'
#
loop_
_entity.id
_entity.type
_entity.pdbx_description
1 polymer ?
#
loop_
_entity_poly.entity_id
_entity_poly.type
_entity_poly.pdbx_seq_one_letter_code
_entity_poly.pdbx_strand_id
1 'polypeptide(L)'
;MAIRVLLGFRVSEEEMNHLFEAFQQFIENIFSLPLDLPFSGYRRGICARDSLEKGLEKAIREKIQSNQGKDYADALDILIESSKENSRELSMQELKDATIELIFAAFATTASASTSLIMQLLKHPVVLEKLHEELRSNGILHNGCLCEGSLSLEIILSLKYLDCVIKEVLRLFTPVSGGYRTALQTFELEGFQIPKGWSVLYSIRDTHDTAPVFKDGDTFDPDRFGQDRSEDKDGRFHYLPFGGGVRTCLGKQLAKLFLKTLAIELASTSSFELATRTFPRVTTVPVVHPIDGLKVKFFGLDSNQNEIVTETEAMLGTTV
;
A
#
# COMPACT_ATOMS: atom_id res chain seq x y z
N MET A 1 -4.59 0.53 -10.54
CA MET A 1 -5.29 -0.42 -9.65
C MET A 1 -6.53 0.19 -8.99
N ALA A 2 -6.39 1.21 -8.13
CA ALA A 2 -7.49 1.75 -7.32
C ALA A 2 -8.77 2.05 -8.12
N ILE A 3 -8.66 2.73 -9.25
CA ILE A 3 -9.82 3.08 -10.11
C ILE A 3 -10.58 1.84 -10.60
N ARG A 4 -9.88 0.77 -10.98
CA ARG A 4 -10.52 -0.46 -11.46
C ARG A 4 -11.08 -1.30 -10.31
N VAL A 5 -10.30 -1.48 -9.23
CA VAL A 5 -10.64 -2.40 -8.13
C VAL A 5 -11.65 -1.80 -7.15
N LEU A 6 -11.53 -0.51 -6.83
CA LEU A 6 -12.38 0.15 -5.83
C LEU A 6 -13.62 0.80 -6.44
N LEU A 7 -13.56 1.21 -7.71
CA LEU A 7 -14.63 1.97 -8.36
C LEU A 7 -15.27 1.23 -9.54
N GLY A 8 -14.61 0.20 -10.06
CA GLY A 8 -15.09 -0.55 -11.23
C GLY A 8 -15.06 0.26 -12.53
N PHE A 9 -14.40 1.42 -12.55
CA PHE A 9 -14.40 2.28 -13.73
C PHE A 9 -13.48 1.72 -14.82
N ARG A 10 -13.98 1.74 -16.06
CA ARG A 10 -13.21 1.47 -17.28
C ARG A 10 -12.93 2.80 -17.96
N VAL A 11 -11.76 3.35 -17.67
CA VAL A 11 -11.30 4.64 -18.19
C VAL A 11 -10.26 4.38 -19.29
N SER A 12 -10.26 5.18 -20.36
CA SER A 12 -9.25 5.07 -21.43
C SER A 12 -7.85 5.44 -20.91
N GLU A 13 -6.78 5.03 -21.61
CA GLU A 13 -5.42 5.37 -21.19
C GLU A 13 -5.18 6.90 -21.21
N GLU A 14 -5.72 7.60 -22.21
CA GLU A 14 -5.61 9.06 -22.31
C GLU A 14 -6.31 9.78 -21.14
N GLU A 15 -7.55 9.38 -20.83
CA GLU A 15 -8.29 9.92 -19.69
C GLU A 15 -7.60 9.59 -18.36
N MET A 16 -7.00 8.39 -18.25
CA MET A 16 -6.25 7.97 -17.06
C MET A 16 -5.03 8.85 -16.81
N ASN A 17 -4.28 9.22 -17.86
CA ASN A 17 -3.11 10.09 -17.74
C ASN A 17 -3.51 11.48 -17.23
N HIS A 18 -4.58 12.05 -17.78
CA HIS A 18 -5.08 13.34 -17.32
C HIS A 18 -5.56 13.32 -15.86
N LEU A 19 -6.32 12.27 -15.49
CA LEU A 19 -6.73 12.06 -14.09
C LEU A 19 -5.53 11.88 -13.17
N PHE A 20 -4.49 11.17 -13.61
CA PHE A 20 -3.29 10.96 -12.84
C PHE A 20 -2.52 12.26 -12.58
N GLU A 21 -2.35 13.11 -13.59
CA GLU A 21 -1.71 14.43 -13.44
C GLU A 21 -2.47 15.32 -12.44
N ALA A 22 -3.80 15.40 -12.58
CA ALA A 22 -4.65 16.13 -11.64
C ALA A 22 -4.54 15.53 -10.23
N PHE A 23 -4.49 14.21 -10.11
CA PHE A 23 -4.35 13.53 -8.83
C PHE A 23 -2.99 13.79 -8.16
N GLN A 24 -1.89 13.80 -8.91
CA GLN A 24 -0.58 14.17 -8.36
C GLN A 24 -0.59 15.61 -7.83
N GLN A 25 -1.14 16.56 -8.60
CA GLN A 25 -1.30 17.94 -8.14
C GLN A 25 -2.17 18.03 -6.88
N PHE A 26 -3.22 17.21 -6.77
CA PHE A 26 -4.03 17.16 -5.56
C PHE A 26 -3.23 16.66 -4.34
N ILE A 27 -2.50 15.55 -4.48
CA ILE A 27 -1.69 14.96 -3.39
C ILE A 27 -0.58 15.89 -2.93
N GLU A 28 0.19 16.46 -3.87
CA GLU A 28 1.33 17.34 -3.56
C GLU A 28 0.91 18.58 -2.76
N ASN A 29 -0.34 19.01 -2.90
CA ASN A 29 -0.82 20.24 -2.31
C ASN A 29 -1.73 20.03 -1.07
N ILE A 30 -2.05 18.79 -0.67
CA ILE A 30 -2.99 18.51 0.44
C ILE A 30 -2.52 19.05 1.80
N PHE A 31 -1.20 19.09 2.03
CA PHE A 31 -0.59 19.61 3.26
C PHE A 31 -0.07 21.04 3.10
N SER A 32 -0.55 21.78 2.10
CA SER A 32 -0.21 23.21 1.93
C SER A 32 -0.82 24.06 3.04
N LEU A 33 -0.25 25.25 3.26
CA LEU A 33 -0.90 26.26 4.09
C LEU A 33 -2.30 26.57 3.53
N PRO A 34 -3.36 26.61 4.36
CA PRO A 34 -4.75 26.80 3.93
C PRO A 34 -5.05 28.26 3.59
N LEU A 35 -4.26 28.84 2.69
CA LEU A 35 -4.37 30.21 2.20
C LEU A 35 -4.78 30.17 0.74
N ASP A 36 -6.01 30.61 0.47
CA ASP A 36 -6.58 30.53 -0.86
C ASP A 36 -6.18 31.71 -1.76
N LEU A 37 -4.94 31.68 -2.25
CA LEU A 37 -4.35 32.69 -3.13
C LEU A 37 -4.01 32.10 -4.51
N PRO A 38 -4.01 32.89 -5.60
CA PRO A 38 -3.82 32.38 -6.97
C PRO A 38 -2.55 31.53 -7.19
N PHE A 39 -1.48 31.80 -6.45
CA PHE A 39 -0.18 31.10 -6.54
C PHE A 39 0.05 30.08 -5.41
N SER A 40 -0.89 29.98 -4.46
CA SER A 40 -0.77 29.07 -3.32
C SER A 40 -0.89 27.61 -3.74
N GLY A 41 -0.24 26.72 -2.98
CA GLY A 41 -0.47 25.29 -3.13
C GLY A 41 -1.92 24.91 -2.86
N TYR A 42 -2.56 25.54 -1.87
CA TYR A 42 -3.96 25.28 -1.54
C TYR A 42 -4.92 25.55 -2.72
N ARG A 43 -4.77 26.68 -3.43
CA ARG A 43 -5.55 26.96 -4.65
C ARG A 43 -5.28 25.92 -5.74
N ARG A 44 -4.01 25.53 -5.97
CA ARG A 44 -3.69 24.46 -6.94
C ARG A 44 -4.35 23.14 -6.56
N GLY A 45 -4.35 22.78 -5.28
CA GLY A 45 -5.04 21.60 -4.76
C GLY A 45 -6.56 21.64 -4.98
N ILE A 46 -7.19 22.79 -4.77
CA ILE A 46 -8.63 22.98 -5.07
C ILE A 46 -8.89 22.80 -6.57
N CYS A 47 -8.12 23.48 -7.44
CA CYS A 47 -8.30 23.33 -8.89
C CYS A 47 -8.05 21.90 -9.36
N ALA A 48 -7.08 21.21 -8.78
CA ALA A 48 -6.81 19.80 -9.06
C ALA A 48 -7.99 18.90 -8.66
N ARG A 49 -8.59 19.13 -7.47
CA ARG A 49 -9.82 18.45 -7.03
C ARG A 49 -10.97 18.72 -8.00
N ASP A 50 -11.20 19.96 -8.41
CA ASP A 50 -12.27 20.31 -9.37
C ASP A 50 -12.08 19.58 -10.71
N SER A 51 -10.85 19.46 -11.19
CA SER A 51 -10.52 18.69 -12.41
C SER A 51 -10.79 17.20 -12.24
N LEU A 52 -10.43 16.61 -11.09
CA LEU A 52 -10.76 15.21 -10.78
C LEU A 52 -12.26 14.98 -10.74
N GLU A 53 -13.00 15.84 -10.05
CA GLU A 53 -14.46 15.75 -9.94
C GLU A 53 -15.15 15.81 -11.31
N LYS A 54 -14.68 16.70 -12.19
CA LYS A 54 -15.18 16.81 -13.57
C LYS A 54 -14.83 15.58 -14.40
N GLY A 55 -13.58 15.11 -14.32
CA GLY A 55 -13.11 13.95 -15.07
C GLY A 55 -13.80 12.63 -14.66
N LEU A 56 -14.17 12.50 -13.38
CA LEU A 56 -14.81 11.30 -12.84
C LEU A 56 -16.34 11.32 -12.95
N GLU A 57 -16.96 12.49 -13.18
CA GLU A 57 -18.41 12.64 -13.16
C GLU A 57 -19.12 11.72 -14.16
N LYS A 58 -18.58 11.62 -15.39
CA LYS A 58 -19.15 10.75 -16.43
C LYS A 58 -19.14 9.29 -15.99
N ALA A 59 -18.01 8.80 -15.49
CA ALA A 59 -17.86 7.42 -15.02
C ALA A 59 -18.77 7.10 -13.82
N ILE A 60 -18.94 8.05 -12.89
CA ILE A 60 -19.87 7.94 -11.76
C ILE A 60 -21.31 7.81 -12.28
N ARG A 61 -21.73 8.67 -13.22
CA ARG A 61 -23.09 8.64 -13.79
C ARG A 61 -23.37 7.32 -14.49
N GLU A 62 -22.44 6.84 -15.30
CA GLU A 62 -22.53 5.55 -15.99
C GLU A 62 -22.65 4.39 -14.98
N LYS A 63 -21.88 4.42 -13.89
CA LYS A 63 -21.95 3.41 -12.84
C LYS A 63 -23.32 3.36 -12.15
N ILE A 64 -23.91 4.51 -11.82
CA ILE A 64 -25.24 4.57 -11.16
C ILE A 64 -26.34 4.04 -12.09
N GLN A 65 -26.23 4.28 -13.39
CA GLN A 65 -27.23 3.87 -14.39
C GLN A 65 -27.06 2.42 -14.84
N SER A 66 -25.89 1.83 -14.63
CA SER A 66 -25.60 0.45 -15.01
C SER A 66 -26.38 -0.53 -14.13
N ASN A 67 -27.29 -1.29 -14.75
CA ASN A 67 -27.97 -2.44 -14.15
C ASN A 67 -27.25 -3.76 -14.50
N GLN A 68 -25.96 -3.74 -14.85
CA GLN A 68 -25.23 -4.96 -15.16
C GLN A 68 -25.30 -5.93 -13.97
N GLY A 69 -25.65 -7.19 -14.25
CA GLY A 69 -25.64 -8.26 -13.26
C GLY A 69 -24.28 -8.29 -12.56
N LYS A 70 -24.28 -8.10 -11.24
CA LYS A 70 -23.06 -7.97 -10.46
C LYS A 70 -22.45 -9.34 -10.23
N ASP A 71 -21.64 -9.80 -11.17
CA ASP A 71 -20.75 -10.95 -10.92
C ASP A 71 -19.76 -10.62 -9.77
N TYR A 72 -19.50 -9.33 -9.53
CA TYR A 72 -18.67 -8.80 -8.44
C TYR A 72 -19.08 -7.35 -8.09
N ALA A 73 -19.01 -6.98 -6.80
CA ALA A 73 -19.26 -5.62 -6.31
C ALA A 73 -17.95 -4.97 -5.87
N ASP A 74 -17.69 -3.74 -6.32
CA ASP A 74 -16.55 -2.95 -5.85
C ASP A 74 -16.90 -2.09 -4.62
N ALA A 75 -15.91 -1.38 -4.08
CA ALA A 75 -16.10 -0.59 -2.85
C ALA A 75 -17.13 0.55 -3.02
N LEU A 76 -17.19 1.17 -4.21
CA LEU A 76 -18.16 2.21 -4.50
C LEU A 76 -19.57 1.62 -4.68
N ASP A 77 -19.71 0.43 -5.26
CA ASP A 77 -20.98 -0.30 -5.29
C ASP A 77 -21.52 -0.58 -3.89
N ILE A 78 -20.68 -1.13 -3.01
CA ILE A 78 -21.05 -1.43 -1.62
C ILE A 78 -21.50 -0.16 -0.89
N LEU A 79 -20.81 0.96 -1.12
CA LEU A 79 -21.16 2.26 -0.52
C LEU A 79 -22.52 2.77 -1.02
N ILE A 80 -22.79 2.65 -2.33
CA ILE A 80 -24.08 3.04 -2.92
C ILE A 80 -25.22 2.15 -2.40
N GLU A 81 -25.01 0.83 -2.36
CA GLU A 81 -26.00 -0.15 -1.89
C GLU A 81 -26.31 0.04 -0.40
N SER A 82 -25.28 0.16 0.45
CA SER A 82 -25.46 0.38 1.88
C SER A 82 -26.19 1.68 2.17
N SER A 83 -25.97 2.74 1.38
CA SER A 83 -26.75 3.98 1.52
C SER A 83 -28.24 3.75 1.22
N LYS A 84 -28.55 3.03 0.14
CA LYS A 84 -29.94 2.69 -0.25
C LYS A 84 -30.64 1.84 0.81
N GLU A 85 -29.96 0.85 1.39
CA GLU A 85 -30.48 0.03 2.50
C GLU A 85 -30.86 0.87 3.73
N ASN A 86 -30.11 1.96 3.97
CA ASN A 86 -30.41 2.93 5.03
C ASN A 86 -31.40 4.02 4.59
N SER A 87 -32.15 3.81 3.51
CA SER A 87 -33.13 4.75 2.95
C SER A 87 -32.57 6.14 2.63
N ARG A 88 -31.28 6.22 2.26
CA ARG A 88 -30.61 7.45 1.88
C ARG A 88 -30.03 7.32 0.47
N GLU A 89 -30.37 8.27 -0.40
CA GLU A 89 -29.68 8.41 -1.67
C GLU A 89 -28.46 9.32 -1.52
N LEU A 90 -27.34 8.91 -2.11
CA LEU A 90 -26.14 9.74 -2.17
C LEU A 90 -26.29 10.74 -3.30
N SER A 91 -26.03 12.01 -2.98
CA SER A 91 -25.92 13.07 -3.98
C SER A 91 -24.71 12.83 -4.91
N MET A 92 -24.75 13.43 -6.10
CA MET A 92 -23.61 13.38 -7.03
C MET A 92 -22.32 13.91 -6.38
N GLN A 93 -22.41 14.92 -5.52
CA GLN A 93 -21.23 15.45 -4.83
C GLN A 93 -20.67 14.45 -3.80
N GLU A 94 -21.52 13.79 -3.01
CA GLU A 94 -21.08 12.77 -2.06
C GLU A 94 -20.41 11.59 -2.77
N LEU A 95 -20.90 11.21 -3.95
CA LEU A 95 -20.28 10.16 -4.77
C LEU A 95 -18.92 10.58 -5.32
N LYS A 96 -18.78 11.82 -5.79
CA LYS A 96 -17.49 12.38 -6.21
C LYS A 96 -16.48 12.39 -5.05
N ASP A 97 -16.91 12.88 -3.89
CA ASP A 97 -16.08 12.95 -2.69
C ASP A 97 -15.63 11.54 -2.24
N ALA A 98 -16.56 10.58 -2.17
CA ALA A 98 -16.25 9.19 -1.83
C ALA A 98 -15.30 8.53 -2.84
N THR A 99 -15.49 8.81 -4.14
CA THR A 99 -14.63 8.31 -5.21
C THR A 99 -13.20 8.82 -5.05
N ILE A 100 -13.03 10.12 -4.84
CA ILE A 100 -11.71 10.73 -4.64
C ILE A 100 -11.08 10.23 -3.34
N GLU A 101 -11.86 10.08 -2.26
CA GLU A 101 -11.37 9.55 -0.97
C GLU A 101 -10.85 8.11 -1.11
N LEU A 102 -11.57 7.24 -1.82
CA LEU A 102 -11.14 5.86 -2.07
C LEU A 102 -9.82 5.79 -2.87
N ILE A 103 -9.68 6.61 -3.92
CA ILE A 103 -8.44 6.69 -4.71
C ILE A 103 -7.30 7.23 -3.84
N PHE A 104 -7.55 8.33 -3.12
CA PHE A 104 -6.60 8.97 -2.21
C PHE A 104 -6.04 7.98 -1.19
N ALA A 105 -6.93 7.31 -0.46
CA ALA A 105 -6.56 6.39 0.60
C ALA A 105 -5.75 5.19 0.10
N ALA A 106 -6.07 4.69 -1.10
CA ALA A 106 -5.45 3.49 -1.67
C ALA A 106 -4.16 3.74 -2.45
N PHE A 107 -3.86 4.98 -2.84
CA PHE A 107 -2.71 5.27 -3.69
C PHE A 107 -1.39 5.31 -2.91
N ALA A 108 -1.19 6.36 -2.11
CA ALA A 108 0.12 6.64 -1.51
C ALA A 108 0.53 5.57 -0.49
N THR A 109 -0.44 5.05 0.28
CA THR A 109 -0.20 4.04 1.32
C THR A 109 0.23 2.70 0.73
N THR A 110 -0.43 2.26 -0.34
CA THR A 110 -0.10 1.02 -1.04
C THR A 110 1.24 1.15 -1.77
N ALA A 111 1.48 2.26 -2.47
CA ALA A 111 2.76 2.52 -3.13
C ALA A 111 3.94 2.47 -2.12
N SER A 112 3.78 3.16 -0.99
CA SER A 112 4.73 3.14 0.14
C SER A 112 5.03 1.73 0.64
N ALA A 113 4.00 0.94 0.93
CA ALA A 113 4.17 -0.42 1.43
C ALA A 113 4.80 -1.34 0.38
N SER A 114 4.41 -1.22 -0.89
CA SER A 114 4.99 -1.98 -2.00
C SER A 114 6.47 -1.68 -2.21
N THR A 115 6.83 -0.40 -2.25
CA THR A 115 8.24 0.00 -2.40
C THR A 115 9.07 -0.45 -1.19
N SER A 116 8.50 -0.38 0.01
CA SER A 116 9.17 -0.87 1.22
C SER A 116 9.36 -2.38 1.21
N LEU A 117 8.36 -3.14 0.75
CA LEU A 117 8.46 -4.58 0.54
C LEU A 117 9.60 -4.93 -0.43
N ILE A 118 9.62 -4.32 -1.62
CA ILE A 118 10.67 -4.55 -2.62
C ILE A 118 12.05 -4.24 -2.05
N MET A 119 12.18 -3.10 -1.35
CA MET A 119 13.43 -2.71 -0.72
C MET A 119 13.90 -3.73 0.33
N GLN A 120 13.00 -4.26 1.15
CA GLN A 120 13.37 -5.25 2.17
C GLN A 120 13.72 -6.61 1.56
N LEU A 121 13.00 -7.06 0.53
CA LEU A 121 13.36 -8.28 -0.19
C LEU A 121 14.75 -8.17 -0.85
N LEU A 122 15.08 -7.01 -1.43
CA LEU A 122 16.41 -6.73 -1.99
C LEU A 122 17.52 -6.74 -0.92
N LYS A 123 17.24 -6.24 0.28
CA LYS A 123 18.22 -6.20 1.40
C LYS A 123 18.41 -7.55 2.07
N HIS A 124 17.42 -8.43 1.98
CA HIS A 124 17.37 -9.68 2.73
C HIS A 124 17.10 -10.89 1.82
N PRO A 125 18.08 -11.33 0.99
CA PRO A 125 17.90 -12.48 0.10
C PRO A 125 17.46 -13.76 0.82
N VAL A 126 17.91 -13.97 2.05
CA VAL A 126 17.50 -15.12 2.89
C VAL A 126 15.98 -15.12 3.16
N VAL A 127 15.36 -13.94 3.28
CA VAL A 127 13.90 -13.83 3.44
C VAL A 127 13.18 -14.19 2.13
N LEU A 128 13.74 -13.78 0.99
CA LEU A 128 13.20 -14.14 -0.33
C LEU A 128 13.29 -15.66 -0.58
N GLU A 129 14.39 -16.30 -0.20
CA GLU A 129 14.53 -17.76 -0.32
C GLU A 129 13.50 -18.52 0.54
N LYS A 130 13.31 -18.10 1.80
CA LYS A 130 12.24 -18.67 2.65
C LYS A 130 10.85 -18.47 2.06
N LEU A 131 10.62 -17.32 1.41
CA LEU A 131 9.37 -17.08 0.68
C LEU A 131 9.24 -18.06 -0.50
N HIS A 132 10.29 -18.28 -1.30
CA HIS A 132 10.27 -19.29 -2.36
C HIS A 132 9.99 -20.70 -1.83
N GLU A 133 10.57 -21.08 -0.70
CA GLU A 133 10.30 -22.36 -0.04
C GLU A 133 8.82 -22.51 0.35
N GLU A 134 8.21 -21.46 0.92
CA GLU A 134 6.78 -21.46 1.22
C GLU A 134 5.93 -21.59 -0.05
N LEU A 135 6.27 -20.86 -1.12
CA LEU A 135 5.53 -20.92 -2.38
C LEU A 135 5.65 -22.30 -3.06
N ARG A 136 6.83 -22.93 -3.05
CA ARG A 136 7.03 -24.30 -3.55
C ARG A 136 6.24 -25.31 -2.73
N SER A 137 6.28 -25.21 -1.41
CA SER A 137 5.59 -26.13 -0.50
C SER A 137 4.06 -26.08 -0.63
N ASN A 138 3.51 -24.95 -1.06
CA ASN A 138 2.08 -24.78 -1.34
C ASN A 138 1.72 -25.01 -2.83
N GLY A 139 2.65 -25.49 -3.66
CA GLY A 139 2.40 -25.82 -5.06
C GLY A 139 2.15 -24.61 -5.97
N ILE A 140 2.52 -23.40 -5.53
CA ILE A 140 2.38 -22.15 -6.30
C ILE A 140 3.56 -22.00 -7.27
N LEU A 141 4.75 -22.37 -6.81
CA LEU A 141 5.99 -22.29 -7.57
C LEU A 141 6.49 -23.69 -7.91
N HIS A 142 6.68 -23.99 -9.20
CA HIS A 142 7.35 -25.20 -9.66
C HIS A 142 8.51 -24.83 -10.59
N ASN A 143 9.73 -25.31 -10.30
CA ASN A 143 10.94 -24.98 -11.05
C ASN A 143 11.18 -23.46 -11.27
N GLY A 144 10.70 -22.60 -10.37
CA GLY A 144 10.87 -21.16 -10.48
C GLY A 144 9.80 -20.43 -11.32
N CYS A 145 8.71 -21.09 -11.71
CA CYS A 145 7.61 -20.46 -12.45
C CYS A 145 6.25 -20.66 -11.76
N LEU A 146 5.32 -19.72 -11.96
CA LEU A 146 3.91 -19.85 -11.57
C LEU A 146 3.22 -20.94 -12.40
N CYS A 147 2.55 -21.88 -11.75
CA CYS A 147 1.67 -22.81 -12.44
C CYS A 147 0.35 -22.12 -12.81
N GLU A 148 -0.11 -22.24 -14.06
CA GLU A 148 -1.42 -21.71 -14.48
C GLU A 148 -2.54 -22.28 -13.60
N GLY A 149 -3.41 -21.40 -13.07
CA GLY A 149 -4.53 -21.79 -12.21
C GLY A 149 -4.17 -22.11 -10.75
N SER A 150 -2.91 -22.00 -10.35
CA SER A 150 -2.47 -22.31 -8.96
C SER A 150 -2.82 -21.24 -7.93
N LEU A 151 -3.11 -20.01 -8.37
CA LEU A 151 -3.33 -18.88 -7.47
C LEU A 151 -4.82 -18.70 -7.16
N SER A 152 -5.25 -19.18 -5.99
CA SER A 152 -6.59 -18.90 -5.44
C SER A 152 -6.51 -17.93 -4.26
N LEU A 153 -7.62 -17.24 -3.96
CA LEU A 153 -7.70 -16.37 -2.78
C LEU A 153 -7.42 -17.15 -1.49
N GLU A 154 -7.94 -18.38 -1.38
CA GLU A 154 -7.74 -19.25 -0.23
C GLU A 154 -6.25 -19.57 -0.02
N ILE A 155 -5.52 -19.88 -1.10
CA ILE A 155 -4.08 -20.15 -1.06
C ILE A 155 -3.31 -18.88 -0.66
N ILE A 156 -3.60 -17.73 -1.27
CA ILE A 156 -2.92 -16.48 -0.90
C ILE A 156 -3.11 -16.16 0.59
N LEU A 157 -4.31 -16.40 1.11
CA LEU A 157 -4.62 -16.16 2.52
C LEU A 157 -3.97 -17.17 3.47
N SER A 158 -3.58 -18.37 3.00
CA SER A 158 -2.96 -19.41 3.83
C SER A 158 -1.44 -19.27 4.00
N LEU A 159 -0.77 -18.45 3.19
CA LEU A 159 0.69 -18.22 3.25
C LEU A 159 1.08 -17.46 4.53
N LYS A 160 1.65 -18.19 5.49
CA LYS A 160 1.93 -17.75 6.87
C LYS A 160 3.23 -16.98 6.97
N TYR A 161 4.28 -17.44 6.30
CA TYR A 161 5.57 -16.76 6.29
C TYR A 161 5.47 -15.44 5.53
N LEU A 162 4.77 -15.43 4.39
CA LEU A 162 4.45 -14.20 3.69
C LEU A 162 3.66 -13.19 4.56
N ASP A 163 2.73 -13.66 5.40
CA ASP A 163 2.08 -12.81 6.40
C ASP A 163 3.09 -12.19 7.37
N CYS A 164 4.08 -12.97 7.81
CA CYS A 164 5.13 -12.49 8.69
C CYS A 164 6.01 -11.43 8.02
N VAL A 165 6.38 -11.64 6.76
CA VAL A 165 7.13 -10.67 5.94
C VAL A 165 6.37 -9.36 5.81
N ILE A 166 5.09 -9.41 5.43
CA ILE A 166 4.26 -8.21 5.28
C ILE A 166 4.09 -7.50 6.62
N LYS A 167 3.93 -8.24 7.72
CA LYS A 167 3.83 -7.63 9.04
C LYS A 167 5.09 -6.85 9.40
N GLU A 168 6.26 -7.43 9.13
CA GLU A 168 7.53 -6.75 9.44
C GLU A 168 7.79 -5.55 8.55
N VAL A 169 7.43 -5.62 7.27
CA VAL A 169 7.46 -4.45 6.37
C VAL A 169 6.60 -3.32 6.93
N LEU A 170 5.37 -3.61 7.34
CA LEU A 170 4.45 -2.61 7.87
C LEU A 170 4.83 -2.11 9.27
N ARG A 171 5.56 -2.89 10.07
CA ARG A 171 6.11 -2.46 11.36
C ARG A 171 7.20 -1.42 11.15
N LEU A 172 8.23 -1.75 10.36
CA LEU A 172 9.40 -0.90 10.15
C LEU A 172 9.13 0.29 9.23
N PHE A 173 8.28 0.11 8.23
CA PHE A 173 7.95 1.11 7.21
C PHE A 173 6.45 1.36 7.18
N THR A 174 5.88 1.75 8.33
CA THR A 174 4.46 2.06 8.45
C THR A 174 4.09 3.21 7.50
N PRO A 175 3.25 3.00 6.46
CA PRO A 175 2.99 4.02 5.45
C PRO A 175 2.44 5.33 6.01
N VAL A 176 1.59 5.24 7.04
CA VAL A 176 1.00 6.38 7.75
C VAL A 176 1.52 6.38 9.19
N SER A 177 2.36 7.35 9.53
CA SER A 177 3.07 7.40 10.80
C SER A 177 2.17 7.64 12.03
N GLY A 178 0.93 8.10 11.85
CA GLY A 178 0.04 8.42 12.97
C GLY A 178 -1.25 9.10 12.55
N GLY A 179 -2.00 9.62 13.52
CA GLY A 179 -3.22 10.37 13.24
C GLY A 179 -3.59 11.38 14.33
N TYR A 180 -4.36 12.39 13.95
CA TYR A 180 -4.80 13.45 14.86
C TYR A 180 -6.19 13.16 15.43
N ARG A 181 -6.41 13.55 16.68
CA ARG A 181 -7.71 13.57 17.37
C ARG A 181 -7.86 14.90 18.11
N THR A 182 -9.09 15.32 18.37
CA THR A 182 -9.38 16.47 19.23
C THR A 182 -9.96 15.96 20.54
N ALA A 183 -9.39 16.39 21.67
CA ALA A 183 -9.91 16.05 22.98
C ALA A 183 -11.31 16.67 23.19
N LEU A 184 -12.36 15.85 23.27
CA LEU A 184 -13.74 16.34 23.42
C LEU A 184 -14.09 16.77 24.85
N GLN A 185 -13.32 16.28 25.82
CA GLN A 185 -13.38 16.62 27.24
C GLN A 185 -11.96 16.61 27.81
N THR A 186 -11.76 17.30 28.93
CA THR A 186 -10.51 17.21 29.68
C THR A 186 -10.42 15.83 30.33
N PHE A 187 -9.28 15.15 30.16
CA PHE A 187 -9.02 13.86 30.78
C PHE A 187 -7.57 13.77 31.27
N GLU A 188 -7.27 12.76 32.07
CA GLU A 188 -5.92 12.48 32.57
C GLU A 188 -5.37 11.22 31.90
N LEU A 189 -4.10 11.26 31.52
CA LEU A 189 -3.35 10.13 30.96
C LEU A 189 -1.98 10.08 31.62
N GLU A 190 -1.68 9.01 32.35
CA GLU A 190 -0.39 8.81 33.06
C GLU A 190 0.02 10.01 33.93
N GLY A 191 -0.93 10.62 34.65
CA GLY A 191 -0.68 11.80 35.50
C GLY A 191 -0.65 13.14 34.77
N PHE A 192 -0.78 13.14 33.44
CA PHE A 192 -0.85 14.37 32.63
C PHE A 192 -2.29 14.72 32.30
N GLN A 193 -2.69 15.97 32.59
CA GLN A 193 -3.98 16.48 32.17
C GLN A 193 -3.94 16.88 30.69
N ILE A 194 -4.85 16.34 29.88
CA ILE A 194 -5.06 16.68 28.48
C ILE A 194 -6.35 17.53 28.40
N PRO A 195 -6.25 18.85 28.18
CA PRO A 195 -7.41 19.73 28.15
C PRO A 195 -8.34 19.51 26.96
N LYS A 196 -9.63 19.75 27.16
CA LYS A 196 -10.62 19.84 26.08
C LYS A 196 -10.16 20.81 24.99
N GLY A 197 -10.34 20.42 23.72
CA GLY A 197 -10.02 21.21 22.54
C GLY A 197 -8.59 21.01 22.01
N TRP A 198 -7.71 20.36 22.77
CA TRP A 198 -6.35 20.07 22.30
C TRP A 198 -6.33 19.03 21.18
N SER A 199 -5.40 19.23 20.25
CA SER A 199 -5.06 18.22 19.24
C SER A 199 -4.11 17.20 19.85
N VAL A 200 -4.49 15.93 19.81
CA VAL A 200 -3.70 14.78 20.26
C VAL A 200 -3.24 14.03 19.02
N LEU A 201 -1.93 13.89 18.84
CA LEU A 201 -1.33 13.04 17.81
C LEU A 201 -0.97 11.70 18.45
N TYR A 202 -1.51 10.60 17.93
CA TYR A 202 -0.97 9.26 18.23
C TYR A 202 0.00 8.87 17.13
N SER A 203 1.15 8.32 17.52
CA SER A 203 2.21 7.89 16.61
C SER A 203 2.25 6.38 16.52
N ILE A 204 1.86 5.83 15.36
CA ILE A 204 1.98 4.40 15.07
C ILE A 204 3.46 4.04 14.93
N ARG A 205 4.22 4.88 14.22
CA ARG A 205 5.65 4.69 13.99
C ARG A 205 6.41 4.60 15.31
N ASP A 206 6.25 5.59 16.19
CA ASP A 206 6.99 5.59 17.45
C ASP A 206 6.54 4.45 18.37
N THR A 207 5.26 4.04 18.29
CA THR A 207 4.78 2.84 19.00
C THR A 207 5.49 1.59 18.50
N HIS A 208 5.61 1.39 17.18
CA HIS A 208 6.33 0.24 16.62
C HIS A 208 7.85 0.27 16.89
N ASP A 209 8.46 1.45 16.94
CA ASP A 209 9.89 1.63 17.20
C ASP A 209 10.25 1.41 18.68
N THR A 210 9.35 1.78 19.61
CA THR A 210 9.64 1.80 21.05
C THR A 210 8.94 0.71 21.85
N ALA A 211 8.02 -0.04 21.25
CA ALA A 211 7.31 -1.11 21.95
C ALA A 211 8.30 -2.17 22.48
N PRO A 212 8.33 -2.43 23.81
CA PRO A 212 9.33 -3.33 24.42
C PRO A 212 9.29 -4.78 23.92
N VAL A 213 8.18 -5.19 23.30
CA VAL A 213 8.01 -6.52 22.75
C VAL A 213 8.88 -6.75 21.51
N PHE A 214 9.17 -5.71 20.73
CA PHE A 214 9.99 -5.81 19.53
C PHE A 214 11.47 -5.63 19.88
N LYS A 215 12.14 -6.74 20.15
CA LYS A 215 13.60 -6.74 20.34
C LYS A 215 14.30 -6.44 19.02
N ASP A 216 15.42 -5.72 19.12
CA ASP A 216 16.22 -5.25 17.98
C ASP A 216 15.35 -4.54 16.93
N GLY A 217 14.62 -3.51 17.39
CA GLY A 217 13.52 -2.87 16.67
C GLY A 217 13.84 -2.36 15.26
N ASP A 218 15.10 -2.06 14.94
CA ASP A 218 15.54 -1.62 13.60
C ASP A 218 15.85 -2.77 12.63
N THR A 219 15.91 -4.01 13.13
CA THR A 219 16.25 -5.19 12.33
C THR A 219 15.00 -5.74 11.65
N PHE A 220 15.09 -5.94 10.33
CA PHE A 220 14.06 -6.64 9.55
C PHE A 220 14.10 -8.15 9.83
N ASP A 221 13.19 -8.59 10.67
CA ASP A 221 13.08 -9.96 11.15
C ASP A 221 11.62 -10.45 11.07
N PRO A 222 11.20 -11.04 9.94
CA PRO A 222 9.87 -11.61 9.79
C PRO A 222 9.53 -12.69 10.81
N ASP A 223 10.51 -13.50 11.24
CA ASP A 223 10.28 -14.65 12.13
C ASP A 223 9.70 -14.22 13.49
N ARG A 224 9.80 -12.93 13.87
CA ARG A 224 9.17 -12.36 15.07
C ARG A 224 7.64 -12.49 15.11
N PHE A 225 6.99 -12.53 13.95
CA PHE A 225 5.55 -12.74 13.85
C PHE A 225 5.16 -14.20 13.64
N GLY A 226 6.16 -15.09 13.54
CA GLY A 226 5.98 -16.53 13.43
C GLY A 226 5.29 -17.09 14.67
N GLN A 227 4.76 -18.32 14.55
CA GLN A 227 3.99 -18.96 15.62
C GLN A 227 4.77 -19.05 16.94
N ASP A 228 6.07 -19.29 16.87
CA ASP A 228 6.94 -19.49 18.04
C ASP A 228 7.19 -18.21 18.85
N ARG A 229 7.19 -17.04 18.20
CA ARG A 229 7.46 -15.74 18.85
C ARG A 229 6.22 -14.91 19.06
N SER A 230 5.34 -14.83 18.06
CA SER A 230 4.05 -14.11 18.12
C SER A 230 4.14 -12.74 18.82
N GLU A 231 5.20 -11.96 18.57
CA GLU A 231 5.48 -10.70 19.28
C GLU A 231 4.35 -9.66 19.10
N ASP A 232 3.59 -9.73 18.00
CA ASP A 232 2.42 -8.86 17.80
C ASP A 232 1.24 -9.16 18.72
N LYS A 233 1.24 -10.30 19.42
CA LYS A 233 0.12 -10.76 20.26
C LYS A 233 0.35 -10.55 21.75
N ASP A 234 1.56 -10.15 22.18
CA ASP A 234 1.92 -10.00 23.60
C ASP A 234 1.38 -8.70 24.25
N GLY A 235 0.30 -8.13 23.71
CA GLY A 235 -0.36 -6.97 24.30
C GLY A 235 -1.32 -6.26 23.35
N ARG A 236 -1.96 -5.21 23.86
CA ARG A 236 -2.87 -4.37 23.09
C ARG A 236 -2.10 -3.22 22.47
N PHE A 237 -2.34 -2.95 21.19
CA PHE A 237 -1.81 -1.79 20.48
C PHE A 237 -0.28 -1.69 20.42
N HIS A 238 0.47 -2.80 20.58
CA HIS A 238 1.90 -2.83 20.25
C HIS A 238 2.13 -2.91 18.74
N TYR A 239 1.22 -3.56 18.01
CA TYR A 239 1.25 -3.66 16.55
C TYR A 239 -0.06 -3.13 15.96
N LEU A 240 0.00 -1.96 15.31
CA LEU A 240 -1.16 -1.23 14.80
C LEU A 240 -0.90 -0.46 13.49
N PRO A 241 -0.30 -1.08 12.45
CA PRO A 241 0.01 -0.39 11.18
C PRO A 241 -1.23 0.16 10.46
N PHE A 242 -2.41 -0.30 10.84
CA PHE A 242 -3.71 0.11 10.29
C PHE A 242 -4.53 0.96 11.28
N GLY A 243 -3.90 1.48 12.33
CA GLY A 243 -4.57 2.17 13.43
C GLY A 243 -5.42 1.23 14.29
N GLY A 244 -6.41 1.81 14.99
CA GLY A 244 -7.28 1.06 15.89
C GLY A 244 -8.61 1.77 16.19
N GLY A 245 -9.50 1.05 16.89
CA GLY A 245 -10.82 1.54 17.27
C GLY A 245 -11.75 1.79 16.08
N VAL A 246 -12.68 2.74 16.23
CA VAL A 246 -13.71 3.07 15.22
C VAL A 246 -13.16 3.68 13.94
N ARG A 247 -11.88 4.06 13.91
CA ARG A 247 -11.17 4.60 12.73
C ARG A 247 -10.07 3.64 12.23
N THR A 248 -10.18 2.35 12.54
CA THR A 248 -9.31 1.32 11.95
C THR A 248 -9.43 1.37 10.43
N CYS A 249 -8.31 1.23 9.71
CA CYS A 249 -8.29 1.28 8.25
C CYS A 249 -9.31 0.31 7.63
N LEU A 250 -10.25 0.87 6.87
CA LEU A 250 -11.27 0.11 6.14
C LEU A 250 -10.64 -0.80 5.07
N GLY A 251 -9.59 -0.32 4.41
CA GLY A 251 -8.88 -1.04 3.34
C GLY A 251 -7.84 -2.07 3.82
N LYS A 252 -7.75 -2.37 5.13
CA LYS A 252 -6.65 -3.18 5.68
C LYS A 252 -6.49 -4.56 5.02
N GLN A 253 -7.59 -5.23 4.71
CA GLN A 253 -7.53 -6.58 4.13
C GLN A 253 -7.14 -6.52 2.65
N LEU A 254 -7.64 -5.52 1.92
CA LEU A 254 -7.27 -5.29 0.53
C LEU A 254 -5.78 -4.93 0.41
N ALA A 255 -5.27 -4.07 1.29
CA ALA A 255 -3.85 -3.72 1.30
C ALA A 255 -2.95 -4.95 1.54
N LYS A 256 -3.30 -5.80 2.51
CA LYS A 256 -2.59 -7.05 2.75
C LYS A 256 -2.64 -7.99 1.55
N LEU A 257 -3.83 -8.19 0.97
CA LEU A 257 -3.99 -9.03 -0.21
C LEU A 257 -3.13 -8.53 -1.37
N PHE A 258 -3.14 -7.22 -1.62
CA PHE A 258 -2.32 -6.62 -2.67
C PHE A 258 -0.82 -6.85 -2.44
N LEU A 259 -0.33 -6.62 -1.21
CA LEU A 259 1.08 -6.86 -0.88
C LEU A 259 1.46 -8.34 -1.01
N LYS A 260 0.55 -9.25 -0.64
CA LYS A 260 0.76 -10.70 -0.83
C LYS A 260 0.87 -11.04 -2.32
N THR A 261 -0.11 -10.61 -3.12
CA THR A 261 -0.10 -10.85 -4.57
C THR A 261 1.14 -10.28 -5.22
N LEU A 262 1.53 -9.04 -4.86
CA LEU A 262 2.75 -8.43 -5.36
C LEU A 262 4.00 -9.24 -4.97
N ALA A 263 4.12 -9.68 -3.71
CA ALA A 263 5.25 -10.49 -3.27
C ALA A 263 5.35 -11.81 -4.03
N ILE A 264 4.21 -12.49 -4.23
CA ILE A 264 4.13 -13.75 -4.97
C ILE A 264 4.56 -13.53 -6.42
N GLU A 265 4.01 -12.50 -7.07
CA GLU A 265 4.34 -12.15 -8.45
C GLU A 265 5.85 -11.88 -8.59
N LEU A 266 6.37 -10.96 -7.76
CA LEU A 266 7.80 -10.63 -7.75
C LEU A 266 8.69 -11.86 -7.56
N ALA A 267 8.36 -12.70 -6.58
CA ALA A 267 9.13 -13.89 -6.27
C ALA A 267 9.05 -14.97 -7.36
N SER A 268 7.97 -14.99 -8.16
CA SER A 268 7.71 -16.10 -9.08
C SER A 268 7.95 -15.77 -10.55
N THR A 269 8.02 -14.49 -10.94
CA THR A 269 8.17 -14.10 -12.35
C THR A 269 9.42 -13.28 -12.64
N SER A 270 10.12 -12.81 -11.59
CA SER A 270 11.28 -11.95 -11.76
C SER A 270 12.41 -12.24 -10.79
N SER A 271 13.64 -12.09 -11.27
CA SER A 271 14.75 -11.71 -10.39
C SER A 271 14.92 -10.19 -10.46
N PHE A 272 15.36 -9.57 -9.38
CA PHE A 272 15.47 -8.12 -9.32
C PHE A 272 16.69 -7.68 -8.51
N GLU A 273 17.34 -6.63 -8.98
CA GLU A 273 18.54 -6.05 -8.35
C GLU A 273 18.41 -4.53 -8.19
N LEU A 274 19.12 -3.99 -7.21
CA LEU A 274 19.21 -2.55 -7.02
C LEU A 274 19.97 -1.91 -8.20
N ALA A 275 19.35 -0.94 -8.87
CA ALA A 275 19.97 -0.25 -10.02
C ALA A 275 20.99 0.82 -9.59
N THR A 276 21.10 1.10 -8.30
CA THR A 276 22.03 2.06 -7.69
C THR A 276 23.07 1.33 -6.83
N ARG A 277 24.16 2.04 -6.49
CA ARG A 277 25.22 1.48 -5.62
C ARG A 277 24.80 1.28 -4.18
N THR A 278 23.83 2.07 -3.71
CA THR A 278 23.39 2.09 -2.31
C THR A 278 21.89 2.27 -2.25
N PHE A 279 21.28 1.69 -1.22
CA PHE A 279 19.86 1.89 -0.96
C PHE A 279 19.59 3.35 -0.60
N PRO A 280 18.49 3.93 -1.11
CA PRO A 280 18.13 5.30 -0.81
C PRO A 280 17.75 5.49 0.65
N ARG A 281 17.90 6.74 1.11
CA ARG A 281 17.28 7.15 2.38
C ARG A 281 15.76 7.17 2.23
N VAL A 282 15.09 6.90 3.34
CA VAL A 282 13.62 6.92 3.42
C VAL A 282 13.19 8.20 4.13
N THR A 283 12.22 8.90 3.57
CA THR A 283 11.47 9.94 4.28
C THR A 283 10.22 9.34 4.89
N THR A 284 9.77 9.85 6.04
CA THR A 284 8.64 9.32 6.81
C THR A 284 7.42 10.23 6.83
N VAL A 285 7.52 11.39 6.16
CA VAL A 285 6.47 12.43 6.11
C VAL A 285 6.29 12.89 4.67
N PRO A 286 5.04 13.06 4.19
CA PRO A 286 3.78 12.69 4.87
C PRO A 286 3.48 11.20 4.86
N VAL A 287 4.11 10.46 3.93
CA VAL A 287 4.00 9.01 3.75
C VAL A 287 5.40 8.44 3.60
N VAL A 288 5.65 7.25 4.12
CA VAL A 288 6.98 6.62 4.05
C VAL A 288 7.37 6.30 2.61
N HIS A 289 8.46 6.85 2.09
CA HIS A 289 8.97 6.49 0.76
C HIS A 289 10.47 6.77 0.59
N PRO A 290 11.15 6.06 -0.33
CA PRO A 290 12.52 6.39 -0.73
C PRO A 290 12.62 7.74 -1.45
N ILE A 291 13.62 8.55 -1.11
CA ILE A 291 13.76 9.91 -1.64
C ILE A 291 14.08 9.99 -3.15
N ASP A 292 14.55 8.90 -3.75
CA ASP A 292 14.91 8.81 -5.18
C ASP A 292 14.04 7.82 -5.97
N GLY A 293 12.95 7.35 -5.36
CA GLY A 293 11.98 6.43 -5.97
C GLY A 293 12.39 4.95 -6.00
N LEU A 294 13.52 4.55 -5.38
CA LEU A 294 14.05 3.17 -5.39
C LEU A 294 14.17 2.60 -6.82
N LYS A 295 15.32 2.84 -7.46
CA LYS A 295 15.57 2.34 -8.80
C LYS A 295 15.94 0.86 -8.76
N VAL A 296 15.14 0.02 -9.42
CA VAL A 296 15.30 -1.44 -9.47
C VAL A 296 15.32 -1.88 -10.92
N LYS A 297 16.17 -2.86 -11.24
CA LYS A 297 16.10 -3.60 -12.51
C LYS A 297 15.42 -4.93 -12.28
N PHE A 298 14.51 -5.30 -13.17
CA PHE A 298 13.81 -6.57 -13.16
C PHE A 298 14.25 -7.38 -14.36
N PHE A 299 14.54 -8.66 -14.14
CA PHE A 299 14.84 -9.64 -15.18
C PHE A 299 13.78 -10.73 -15.11
N GLY A 300 13.10 -10.98 -16.22
CA GLY A 300 12.13 -12.06 -16.31
C GLY A 300 12.79 -13.41 -16.04
N LEU A 301 12.15 -14.24 -15.24
CA LEU A 301 12.56 -15.64 -15.09
C LEU A 301 12.03 -16.39 -16.32
N ASP A 302 12.91 -16.68 -17.29
CA ASP A 302 12.55 -17.45 -18.47
C ASP A 302 11.95 -18.79 -18.01
N SER A 303 10.73 -19.09 -18.47
CA SER A 303 10.06 -20.37 -18.22
C SER A 303 10.74 -21.58 -18.89
N ASN A 304 11.96 -21.43 -19.41
CA ASN A 304 12.67 -22.41 -20.24
C ASN A 304 14.20 -22.51 -20.05
N GLN A 305 14.84 -21.86 -19.08
CA GLN A 305 16.29 -22.02 -18.92
C GLN A 305 16.66 -23.21 -18.02
N ASN A 306 16.69 -24.40 -18.64
CA ASN A 306 17.75 -25.35 -18.37
C ASN A 306 19.09 -24.71 -18.78
N GLU A 307 20.09 -24.86 -17.92
CA GLU A 307 21.51 -24.49 -18.06
C GLU A 307 21.89 -23.02 -17.85
N ILE A 308 22.56 -22.79 -16.72
CA ILE A 308 23.52 -21.70 -16.56
C ILE A 308 24.63 -21.93 -17.58
N VAL A 309 24.68 -21.15 -18.66
CA VAL A 309 25.87 -21.10 -19.52
C VAL A 309 26.93 -20.29 -18.79
N THR A 310 27.78 -20.99 -18.03
CA THR A 310 29.13 -20.52 -17.74
C THR A 310 29.91 -20.47 -19.03
N GLU A 311 30.26 -19.25 -19.48
CA GLU A 311 31.48 -18.85 -20.22
C GLU A 311 31.19 -17.74 -21.22
N THR A 312 31.66 -16.52 -20.92
CA THR A 312 32.51 -15.76 -21.86
C THR A 312 33.30 -14.67 -21.13
N GLU A 313 34.34 -15.09 -20.42
CA GLU A 313 35.60 -14.34 -20.46
C GLU A 313 36.20 -14.52 -21.85
N ALA A 314 35.89 -13.63 -22.79
CA ALA A 314 36.72 -13.31 -23.96
C ALA A 314 35.96 -12.33 -24.86
N MET A 315 36.20 -11.03 -24.70
CA MET A 315 36.37 -10.05 -25.78
C MET A 315 36.77 -8.70 -25.15
N LEU A 316 37.88 -8.70 -24.41
CA LEU A 316 38.72 -7.51 -24.30
C LEU A 316 39.68 -7.57 -25.49
N GLY A 317 39.38 -6.78 -26.52
CA GLY A 317 40.27 -6.62 -27.66
C GLY A 317 39.66 -5.76 -28.76
N THR A 318 40.23 -4.56 -28.94
CA THR A 318 40.19 -3.73 -30.16
C THR A 318 38.82 -3.06 -30.46
N THR A 319 38.65 -1.76 -30.74
CA THR A 319 39.55 -0.64 -31.07
C THR A 319 38.73 0.67 -31.05
N VAL A 320 39.40 1.76 -30.65
CA VAL A 320 39.07 3.21 -30.76
C VAL A 320 37.84 3.74 -29.99
#